data_AF-A0A821W5N2-F1
#
_entry.id   AF-A0A821W5N2-F1
#
_cell.length_a   1.000
_cell.length_b   1.000
_cell.length_c   1.000
_cell.angle_alpha   90.00
_cell.angle_beta   90.00
_cell.angle_gamma   90.00
#
_symmetry.space_group_name_H-M   'P 1'
#
loop_
_entity.id
_entity.type
_entity.pdbx_description
1 polymer ?
#
loop_
_entity_poly.entity_id
_entity_poly.type
_entity_poly.pdbx_seq_one_letter_code
_entity_poly.pdbx_strand_id
1 'polypeptide(L)'
;MNESKHHDFLSQLLDEWYYKNKLELNLPNEKFIEGTDYKLTLLLNQGSEEAVISCACGIRINLPKERMNFSLKLLDDVLTYRDKDFFDLVHKKCGEIVKYLMEKLSIDSIRTLLGVEDDIFSIVEENCSALKDIKERACLCLDDGTVIVKPGLRIDLDRFIEALRTKSIHSQISKSTTASSDNDSSLSNTLAKFNMFEENRAYGITSEFNSIDVLRRWLWIFQYCQTSNIRILAFSTDCDPKYLRAMRLITGFFAKLPNIPISERDDALELKLPKGWSSWFYMRTRQLAFCFQD
;
A
#
# COMPACT_ATOMS: atom_id res chain seq x y z
N MET A 1 -13.03 -19.70 1.62
CA MET A 1 -11.70 -19.96 2.22
C MET A 1 -11.89 -21.05 3.26
N ASN A 2 -10.95 -21.98 3.50
CA ASN A 2 -11.16 -23.01 4.53
C ASN A 2 -11.19 -22.31 5.91
N GLU A 3 -12.18 -22.56 6.76
CA GLU A 3 -12.38 -21.86 8.06
C GLU A 3 -11.10 -21.86 8.91
N SER A 4 -10.37 -22.98 8.91
CA SER A 4 -9.08 -23.13 9.58
C SER A 4 -8.04 -22.12 9.10
N LYS A 5 -7.95 -21.83 7.80
CA LYS A 5 -6.95 -20.87 7.28
C LYS A 5 -7.27 -19.42 7.68
N HIS A 6 -8.56 -19.08 7.83
CA HIS A 6 -8.96 -17.74 8.27
C HIS A 6 -8.65 -17.57 9.75
N HIS A 7 -8.99 -18.58 10.54
CA HIS A 7 -8.71 -18.63 11.97
C HIS A 7 -7.20 -18.50 12.24
N ASP A 8 -6.37 -19.35 11.61
CA ASP A 8 -4.90 -19.30 11.75
C ASP A 8 -4.31 -17.92 11.43
N PHE A 9 -4.82 -17.27 10.37
CA PHE A 9 -4.38 -15.94 9.97
C PHE A 9 -4.71 -14.86 11.00
N LEU A 10 -5.93 -14.89 11.57
CA LEU A 10 -6.34 -13.93 12.59
C LEU A 10 -5.59 -14.13 13.90
N SER A 11 -5.33 -15.37 14.29
CA SER A 11 -4.51 -15.69 15.46
C SER A 11 -3.09 -15.19 15.27
N GLN A 12 -2.49 -15.36 14.09
CA GLN A 12 -1.18 -14.80 13.77
C GLN A 12 -1.16 -13.27 13.83
N LEU A 13 -2.19 -12.59 13.32
CA LEU A 13 -2.29 -11.13 13.39
C LEU A 13 -2.37 -10.60 14.83
N LEU A 14 -3.09 -11.32 15.70
CA LEU A 14 -3.17 -10.97 17.13
C LEU A 14 -1.83 -11.12 17.82
N ASP A 15 -1.10 -12.20 17.52
CA ASP A 15 0.26 -12.41 18.04
C ASP A 15 1.21 -11.30 17.56
N GLU A 16 1.21 -10.99 16.27
CA GLU A 16 2.03 -9.91 15.69
C GLU A 16 1.70 -8.55 16.31
N TRP A 17 0.42 -8.23 16.48
CA TRP A 17 -0.01 -7.01 17.15
C TRP A 17 0.47 -6.97 18.60
N TYR A 18 0.30 -8.05 19.36
CA TYR A 18 0.75 -8.14 20.74
C TYR A 18 2.26 -7.90 20.85
N TYR A 19 3.08 -8.59 20.04
CA TYR A 19 4.53 -8.43 20.07
C TYR A 19 5.00 -7.03 19.70
N LYS A 20 4.30 -6.37 18.77
CA LYS A 20 4.61 -5.00 18.37
C LYS A 20 4.32 -3.98 19.47
N ASN A 21 3.25 -4.18 20.24
CA ASN A 21 2.74 -3.17 21.18
C ASN A 21 3.09 -3.45 22.65
N LYS A 22 3.66 -4.62 22.99
CA LYS A 22 3.88 -5.02 24.39
C LYS A 22 4.73 -4.06 25.23
N LEU A 23 5.75 -3.43 24.63
CA LEU A 23 6.62 -2.49 25.34
C LEU A 23 5.92 -1.15 25.60
N GLU A 24 5.16 -0.67 24.62
CA GLU A 24 4.44 0.61 24.69
C GLU A 24 3.25 0.54 25.64
N LEU A 25 2.51 -0.56 25.61
CA LEU A 25 1.30 -0.76 26.42
C LEU A 25 1.59 -1.45 27.76
N ASN A 26 2.86 -1.69 28.10
CA ASN A 26 3.30 -2.41 29.31
C ASN A 26 2.53 -3.73 29.52
N LEU A 27 2.35 -4.48 28.43
CA LEU A 27 1.67 -5.79 28.48
C LEU A 27 2.57 -6.79 29.20
N PRO A 28 1.99 -7.79 29.92
CA PRO A 28 2.77 -8.87 30.52
C PRO A 28 3.64 -9.55 29.46
N ASN A 29 4.71 -10.25 29.83
CA ASN A 29 5.56 -10.95 28.84
C ASN A 29 4.89 -12.20 28.22
N GLU A 30 3.69 -12.54 28.69
CA GLU A 30 2.93 -13.73 28.30
C GLU A 30 2.02 -13.43 27.11
N LYS A 31 2.09 -14.30 26.09
CA LYS A 31 1.29 -14.19 24.88
C LYS A 31 -0.18 -14.37 25.22
N PHE A 32 -1.08 -13.76 24.45
CA PHE A 32 -2.50 -14.08 24.56
C PHE A 32 -2.75 -15.53 24.14
N ILE A 33 -3.43 -16.28 25.01
CA ILE A 33 -3.79 -17.68 24.80
C ILE A 33 -5.26 -17.73 24.39
N GLU A 34 -5.54 -18.21 23.18
CA GLU A 34 -6.91 -18.46 22.75
C GLU A 34 -7.60 -19.51 23.64
N GLY A 35 -8.85 -19.25 24.02
CA GLY A 35 -9.61 -20.00 25.00
C GLY A 35 -9.42 -19.54 26.44
N THR A 36 -8.34 -18.79 26.74
CA THR A 36 -8.09 -18.22 28.08
C THR A 36 -8.30 -16.72 28.08
N ASP A 37 -7.56 -15.99 27.25
CA ASP A 37 -7.57 -14.52 27.21
C ASP A 37 -8.59 -13.97 26.22
N TYR A 38 -8.80 -14.71 25.13
CA TYR A 38 -9.76 -14.38 24.09
C TYR A 38 -10.34 -15.64 23.43
N LYS A 39 -11.47 -15.50 22.75
CA LYS A 39 -12.08 -16.54 21.92
C LYS A 39 -12.36 -15.93 20.55
N LEU A 40 -11.80 -16.52 19.50
CA LEU A 40 -12.11 -16.14 18.13
C LEU A 40 -13.29 -16.98 17.64
N THR A 41 -14.35 -16.35 17.16
CA THR A 41 -15.53 -17.03 16.61
C THR A 41 -15.77 -16.53 15.19
N LEU A 42 -15.72 -17.42 14.22
CA LEU A 42 -16.13 -17.13 12.84
C LEU A 42 -17.64 -17.35 12.73
N LEU A 43 -18.38 -16.29 12.44
CA LEU A 43 -19.82 -16.33 12.20
C LEU A 43 -20.07 -16.37 10.68
N LEU A 44 -20.64 -17.47 10.21
CA LEU A 44 -21.13 -17.63 8.85
C LEU A 44 -22.60 -17.22 8.78
N ASN A 45 -22.87 -15.96 8.43
CA ASN A 45 -24.23 -15.45 8.28
C ASN A 45 -24.54 -15.20 6.80
N GLN A 46 -25.34 -16.05 6.16
CA GLN A 46 -26.00 -15.85 4.84
C GLN A 46 -25.23 -14.95 3.83
N GLY A 47 -23.92 -15.13 3.67
CA GLY A 47 -23.07 -14.36 2.74
C GLY A 47 -21.92 -13.56 3.37
N SER A 48 -22.00 -13.18 4.65
CA SER A 48 -20.88 -12.59 5.39
C SER A 48 -20.19 -13.63 6.29
N GLU A 49 -18.86 -13.67 6.19
CA GLU A 49 -17.99 -14.31 7.19
C GLU A 49 -17.57 -13.17 8.11
N GLU A 50 -18.12 -13.08 9.31
CA GLU A 50 -17.69 -12.12 10.32
C GLU A 50 -16.78 -12.85 11.31
N ALA A 51 -15.68 -12.23 11.71
CA ALA A 51 -14.84 -12.76 12.77
C ALA A 51 -15.08 -11.95 14.04
N VAL A 52 -15.42 -12.59 15.15
CA VAL A 52 -15.65 -11.94 16.44
C VAL A 52 -14.57 -12.39 17.41
N ILE A 53 -13.78 -11.45 17.90
CA ILE A 53 -12.86 -11.68 19.02
C ILE A 53 -13.61 -11.32 20.30
N SER A 54 -13.82 -12.30 21.18
CA SER A 54 -14.41 -12.09 22.50
C SER A 54 -13.32 -12.20 23.56
N CYS A 55 -13.02 -11.14 24.28
CA CYS A 55 -12.07 -11.16 25.40
C CYS A 55 -12.68 -11.89 26.62
N ALA A 56 -11.84 -12.45 27.48
CA ALA A 56 -12.23 -13.08 28.74
C ALA A 56 -13.08 -12.16 29.64
N CYS A 57 -12.87 -10.83 29.56
CA CYS A 57 -13.68 -9.85 30.30
C CYS A 57 -15.08 -9.60 29.70
N GLY A 58 -15.44 -10.25 28.60
CA GLY A 58 -16.73 -10.12 27.94
C GLY A 58 -16.81 -9.04 26.86
N ILE A 59 -15.75 -8.26 26.65
CA ILE A 59 -15.67 -7.29 25.53
C ILE A 59 -15.60 -8.05 24.20
N ARG A 60 -16.39 -7.61 23.21
CA ARG A 60 -16.46 -8.22 21.87
C ARG A 60 -16.00 -7.22 20.81
N ILE A 61 -15.10 -7.66 19.94
CA ILE A 61 -14.57 -6.90 18.80
C ILE A 61 -15.00 -7.63 17.53
N ASN A 62 -15.85 -6.99 16.72
CA ASN A 62 -16.26 -7.52 15.43
C ASN A 62 -15.26 -7.08 14.37
N LEU A 63 -14.60 -8.04 13.73
CA LEU A 63 -13.72 -7.84 12.59
C LEU A 63 -14.51 -8.03 11.29
N PRO A 64 -14.61 -6.98 10.44
CA PRO A 64 -15.29 -7.12 9.15
C PRO A 64 -14.50 -8.05 8.19
N LYS A 65 -15.24 -8.86 7.41
CA LYS A 65 -14.73 -9.82 6.41
C LYS A 65 -13.68 -9.27 5.46
N GLU A 66 -13.84 -8.01 5.08
CA GLU A 66 -13.00 -7.33 4.10
C GLU A 66 -11.71 -6.83 4.77
N ARG A 67 -10.70 -7.70 4.96
CA ARG A 67 -9.26 -7.36 5.18
C ARG A 67 -8.95 -5.96 5.76
N MET A 68 -9.53 -5.46 6.85
CA MET A 68 -9.37 -4.04 7.26
C MET A 68 -9.38 -3.04 6.07
N ASN A 69 -10.05 -3.39 4.97
CA ASN A 69 -10.33 -2.47 3.90
C ASN A 69 -11.55 -1.76 4.44
N PHE A 70 -11.28 -0.72 5.23
CA PHE A 70 -12.23 0.35 5.44
C PHE A 70 -12.47 0.98 4.07
N SER A 71 -13.20 0.26 3.21
CA SER A 71 -13.64 0.74 1.92
C SER A 71 -14.58 1.88 2.27
N LEU A 72 -14.04 3.09 2.17
CA LEU A 72 -14.82 4.29 2.37
C LEU A 72 -15.97 4.22 1.38
N LYS A 73 -17.19 3.96 1.88
CA LYS A 73 -18.39 4.03 1.06
C LYS A 73 -18.53 5.48 0.60
N LEU A 74 -18.27 5.70 -0.68
CA LEU A 74 -18.43 6.96 -1.39
C LEU A 74 -19.61 6.85 -2.34
N LEU A 75 -20.41 7.91 -2.39
CA LEU A 75 -21.55 8.03 -3.31
C LEU A 75 -21.08 7.98 -4.78
N ASP A 76 -21.98 7.64 -5.70
CA ASP A 76 -21.61 7.44 -7.11
C ASP A 76 -21.27 8.74 -7.83
N ASP A 77 -21.89 9.83 -7.41
CA ASP A 77 -21.68 11.19 -7.91
C ASP A 77 -20.53 11.93 -7.21
N VAL A 78 -19.84 11.30 -6.25
CA VAL A 78 -18.83 11.94 -5.39
C VAL A 78 -17.76 12.70 -6.17
N LEU A 79 -17.37 12.21 -7.36
CA LEU A 79 -16.35 12.81 -8.20
C LEU A 79 -16.75 14.17 -8.79
N THR A 80 -18.03 14.53 -8.69
CA THR A 80 -18.58 15.81 -9.14
C THR A 80 -18.62 16.86 -8.04
N TYR A 81 -18.31 16.50 -6.78
CA TYR A 81 -18.47 17.40 -5.63
C TYR A 81 -17.49 18.58 -5.70
N ARG A 82 -18.04 19.76 -5.38
CA ARG A 82 -17.35 21.04 -5.33
C ARG A 82 -17.87 21.88 -4.17
N ASP A 83 -17.11 22.91 -3.81
CA ASP A 83 -17.45 23.92 -2.82
C ASP A 83 -17.98 23.28 -1.53
N LYS A 84 -19.20 23.60 -1.14
CA LYS A 84 -19.84 23.12 0.08
C LYS A 84 -19.92 21.59 0.15
N ASP A 85 -20.34 20.92 -0.92
CA ASP A 85 -20.49 19.45 -0.92
C ASP A 85 -19.13 18.76 -0.77
N PHE A 86 -18.09 19.34 -1.36
CA PHE A 86 -16.72 18.90 -1.17
C PHE A 86 -16.26 19.08 0.28
N PHE A 87 -16.43 20.27 0.86
CA PHE A 87 -16.01 20.54 2.23
C PHE A 87 -16.80 19.72 3.27
N ASP A 88 -18.10 19.54 3.07
CA ASP A 88 -18.94 18.70 3.94
C ASP A 88 -18.49 17.24 3.89
N LEU A 89 -18.08 16.75 2.71
CA LEU A 89 -17.50 15.42 2.56
C LEU A 89 -16.14 15.30 3.25
N VAL A 90 -15.23 16.25 3.06
CA VAL A 90 -13.91 16.26 3.72
C VAL A 90 -14.06 16.32 5.23
N HIS A 91 -14.93 17.17 5.76
CA HIS A 91 -15.23 17.24 7.19
C HIS A 91 -15.71 15.89 7.74
N LYS A 92 -16.66 15.26 7.03
CA LYS A 92 -17.24 13.97 7.43
C LYS A 92 -16.23 12.83 7.40
N LYS A 93 -15.25 12.86 6.48
CA LYS A 93 -14.31 11.75 6.28
C LYS A 93 -12.96 11.94 6.97
N CYS A 94 -12.45 13.16 7.01
CA CYS A 94 -11.10 13.50 7.47
C CYS A 94 -11.09 14.47 8.67
N GLY A 95 -12.27 14.95 9.11
CA GLY A 95 -12.41 15.85 10.24
C GLY A 95 -12.21 17.33 9.90
N GLU A 96 -12.54 18.19 10.88
CA GLU A 96 -12.60 19.65 10.69
C GLU A 96 -11.25 20.28 10.37
N ILE A 97 -10.16 19.71 10.90
CA ILE A 97 -8.80 20.24 10.69
C ILE A 97 -8.41 20.12 9.21
N VAL A 98 -8.65 18.96 8.59
CA VAL A 98 -8.32 18.73 7.18
C VAL A 98 -9.21 19.59 6.28
N LYS A 99 -10.51 19.69 6.59
CA LYS A 99 -11.43 20.59 5.88
C LYS A 99 -10.94 22.03 5.90
N TYR A 100 -10.58 22.56 7.07
CA TYR A 100 -10.06 23.92 7.21
C TYR A 100 -8.75 24.14 6.45
N LEU A 101 -7.87 23.13 6.41
CA LEU A 101 -6.66 23.17 5.57
C LEU A 101 -7.00 23.29 4.08
N MET A 102 -7.95 22.48 3.58
CA MET A 102 -8.38 22.54 2.18
C MET A 102 -8.96 23.92 1.82
N GLU A 103 -9.76 24.51 2.71
CA GLU A 103 -10.30 25.88 2.53
C GLU A 103 -9.16 26.91 2.40
N LYS A 104 -8.12 26.82 3.23
CA LYS A 104 -6.97 27.75 3.17
C LYS A 104 -6.13 27.58 1.90
N LEU A 105 -6.04 26.37 1.39
CA LEU A 105 -5.31 26.07 0.15
C LEU A 105 -6.13 26.30 -1.11
N SER A 106 -7.39 26.75 -0.98
CA SER A 106 -8.32 26.89 -2.10
C SER A 106 -8.49 25.58 -2.89
N ILE A 107 -8.38 24.44 -2.19
CA ILE A 107 -8.71 23.13 -2.74
C ILE A 107 -10.20 22.95 -2.46
N ASP A 108 -11.02 23.20 -3.48
CA ASP A 108 -12.48 23.32 -3.37
C ASP A 108 -13.24 22.22 -4.13
N SER A 109 -12.54 21.25 -4.70
CA SER A 109 -13.18 20.17 -5.45
C SER A 109 -12.38 18.88 -5.41
N ILE A 110 -13.07 17.76 -5.64
CA ILE A 110 -12.42 16.44 -5.78
C ILE A 110 -11.41 16.44 -6.92
N ARG A 111 -11.71 17.16 -8.02
CA ARG A 111 -10.79 17.26 -9.16
C ARG A 111 -9.51 17.99 -8.78
N THR A 112 -9.62 19.13 -8.08
CA THR A 112 -8.45 19.89 -7.61
C THR A 112 -7.64 19.05 -6.63
N LEU A 113 -8.30 18.40 -5.65
CA LEU A 113 -7.65 17.55 -4.66
C LEU A 113 -6.86 16.39 -5.31
N LEU A 114 -7.45 15.70 -6.29
CA LEU A 114 -6.79 14.60 -6.98
C LEU A 114 -5.66 15.05 -7.91
N GLY A 115 -5.65 16.32 -8.31
CA GLY A 115 -4.60 16.92 -9.15
C GLY A 115 -3.42 17.46 -8.36
N VAL A 116 -3.48 17.49 -7.02
CA VAL A 116 -2.32 17.85 -6.20
C VAL A 116 -1.31 16.71 -6.27
N GLU A 117 -0.14 16.99 -6.85
CA GLU A 117 0.97 16.03 -6.93
C GLU A 117 1.76 15.96 -5.62
N ASP A 118 1.94 17.11 -4.96
CA ASP A 118 2.70 17.24 -3.73
C ASP A 118 1.90 16.85 -2.47
N ASP A 119 2.61 16.59 -1.38
CA ASP A 119 1.98 16.42 -0.08
C ASP A 119 1.32 17.72 0.37
N ILE A 120 -0.01 17.68 0.56
CA ILE A 120 -0.83 18.81 1.01
C ILE A 120 -0.36 19.36 2.36
N PHE A 121 0.25 18.53 3.20
CA PHE A 121 0.77 18.97 4.48
C PHE A 121 2.15 19.64 4.43
N SER A 122 2.86 19.60 3.30
CA SER A 122 4.16 20.28 3.14
C SER A 122 4.07 21.78 3.43
N ILE A 123 2.94 22.41 3.09
CA ILE A 123 2.68 23.83 3.37
C ILE A 123 2.73 24.18 4.87
N VAL A 124 2.54 23.20 5.74
CA VAL A 124 2.53 23.38 7.19
C VAL A 124 3.96 23.59 7.72
N GLU A 125 4.98 23.26 6.94
CA GLU A 125 6.38 23.54 7.27
C GLU A 125 6.72 25.02 6.98
N GLU A 126 6.00 25.66 6.05
CA GLU A 126 6.24 27.05 5.65
C GLU A 126 5.98 28.06 6.78
N ASN A 127 6.84 29.07 6.91
CA ASN A 127 6.71 30.12 7.93
C ASN A 127 5.65 31.17 7.53
N CYS A 128 4.39 30.76 7.52
CA CYS A 128 3.25 31.60 7.15
C CYS A 128 2.34 31.88 8.38
N SER A 129 2.11 33.16 8.67
CA SER A 129 1.24 33.58 9.78
C SER A 129 -0.22 33.15 9.59
N ALA A 130 -0.69 33.05 8.34
CA ALA A 130 -2.04 32.60 8.02
C ALA A 130 -2.28 31.12 8.35
N LEU A 131 -1.22 30.34 8.56
CA LEU A 131 -1.28 28.92 8.89
C LEU A 131 -1.08 28.65 10.39
N LYS A 132 -0.88 29.69 11.22
CA LYS A 132 -0.59 29.52 12.65
C LYS A 132 -1.64 28.66 13.35
N ASP A 133 -2.92 28.98 13.16
CA ASP A 133 -4.03 28.23 13.76
C ASP A 133 -4.09 26.78 13.28
N ILE A 134 -3.70 26.52 12.02
CA ILE A 134 -3.63 25.16 11.47
C ILE A 134 -2.48 24.40 12.12
N LYS A 135 -1.28 25.01 12.20
CA LYS A 135 -0.10 24.38 12.82
C LYS A 135 -0.39 23.96 14.25
N GLU A 136 -1.00 24.84 15.05
CA GLU A 136 -1.36 24.55 16.44
C GLU A 136 -2.33 23.37 16.58
N ARG A 137 -3.24 23.19 15.62
CA ARG A 137 -4.25 22.12 15.65
C ARG A 137 -3.77 20.82 15.01
N ALA A 138 -3.04 20.91 13.91
CA ALA A 138 -2.66 19.79 13.05
C ALA A 138 -1.31 19.17 13.41
N CYS A 139 -0.45 19.89 14.12
CA CYS A 139 0.93 19.47 14.38
C CYS A 139 1.21 19.19 15.86
N LEU A 140 2.35 18.54 16.07
CA LEU A 140 3.09 18.45 17.31
C LEU A 140 4.39 19.24 17.09
N CYS A 141 4.65 20.21 17.95
CA CYS A 141 5.92 20.93 17.96
C CYS A 141 6.84 20.24 18.97
N LEU A 142 8.03 19.82 18.53
CA LEU A 142 9.06 19.27 19.39
C LEU A 142 9.87 20.40 20.04
N ASP A 143 10.59 20.07 21.11
CA ASP A 143 11.39 21.04 21.88
C ASP A 143 12.52 21.70 21.06
N ASP A 144 12.97 21.04 19.99
CA ASP A 144 13.96 21.56 19.04
C ASP A 144 13.37 22.50 17.96
N GLY A 145 12.05 22.73 18.00
CA GLY A 145 11.32 23.54 17.02
C GLY A 145 10.87 22.76 15.79
N THR A 146 11.18 21.45 15.68
CA THR A 146 10.68 20.60 14.60
C THR A 146 9.17 20.46 14.68
N VAL A 147 8.49 20.60 13.55
CA VAL A 147 7.04 20.48 13.43
C VAL A 147 6.68 19.15 12.78
N ILE A 148 5.90 18.31 13.47
CA ILE A 148 5.43 17.02 12.96
C ILE A 148 3.92 17.07 12.80
N VAL A 149 3.41 16.80 11.60
CA VAL A 149 1.97 16.65 11.37
C VAL A 149 1.46 15.41 12.12
N LYS A 150 0.35 15.55 12.85
CA LYS A 150 -0.25 14.43 13.59
C LYS A 150 -0.51 13.25 12.64
N PRO A 151 0.11 12.07 12.86
CA PRO A 151 0.07 10.97 11.90
C PRO A 151 -1.34 10.53 11.50
N GLY A 152 -2.30 10.60 12.44
CA GLY A 152 -3.70 10.26 12.17
C GLY A 152 -4.33 11.10 11.06
N LEU A 153 -4.03 12.42 11.00
CA LEU A 153 -4.57 13.31 9.97
C LEU A 153 -4.07 12.94 8.57
N ARG A 154 -2.77 12.59 8.46
CA ARG A 154 -2.18 12.16 7.20
C ARG A 154 -2.79 10.82 6.75
N ILE A 155 -2.85 9.85 7.65
CA ILE A 155 -3.43 8.52 7.35
C ILE A 155 -4.89 8.63 6.88
N ASP A 156 -5.71 9.46 7.53
CA ASP A 156 -7.12 9.62 7.16
C ASP A 156 -7.27 10.30 5.79
N LEU A 157 -6.46 11.33 5.50
CA LEU A 157 -6.46 11.98 4.20
C LEU A 157 -5.97 11.04 3.09
N ASP A 158 -4.88 10.32 3.30
CA ASP A 158 -4.31 9.39 2.32
C ASP A 158 -5.33 8.31 1.94
N ARG A 159 -6.01 7.74 2.93
CA ARG A 159 -7.09 6.75 2.72
C ARG A 159 -8.25 7.34 1.94
N PHE A 160 -8.61 8.59 2.22
CA PHE A 160 -9.67 9.27 1.51
C PHE A 160 -9.31 9.53 0.03
N ILE A 161 -8.09 10.02 -0.24
CA ILE A 161 -7.58 10.23 -1.60
C ILE A 161 -7.53 8.91 -2.37
N GLU A 162 -7.05 7.83 -1.75
CA GLU A 162 -6.97 6.52 -2.39
C GLU A 162 -8.36 5.97 -2.76
N ALA A 163 -9.35 6.14 -1.87
CA ALA A 163 -10.74 5.77 -2.16
C ALA A 163 -11.31 6.57 -3.35
N LEU A 164 -11.00 7.86 -3.45
CA LEU A 164 -11.40 8.71 -4.57
C LEU A 164 -10.73 8.29 -5.89
N ARG A 165 -9.43 8.00 -5.87
CA ARG A 165 -8.66 7.50 -7.03
C ARG A 165 -9.26 6.19 -7.54
N THR A 166 -9.51 5.25 -6.63
CA THR A 166 -10.15 3.97 -6.95
C THR A 166 -11.52 4.17 -7.61
N LYS A 167 -12.35 5.07 -7.06
CA LYS A 167 -13.67 5.40 -7.63
C LYS A 167 -13.55 6.06 -9.02
N SER A 168 -12.57 6.94 -9.21
CA SER A 168 -12.28 7.61 -10.49
C SER A 168 -11.95 6.61 -11.59
N ILE A 169 -11.08 5.65 -11.30
CA ILE A 169 -10.70 4.58 -12.23
C ILE A 169 -11.93 3.74 -12.62
N HIS A 170 -12.74 3.33 -11.64
CA HIS A 170 -13.97 2.58 -11.91
C HIS A 170 -14.98 3.36 -12.77
N SER A 171 -15.10 4.68 -12.57
CA SER A 171 -15.98 5.53 -13.38
C SER A 171 -15.50 5.64 -14.84
N GLN A 172 -14.19 5.64 -15.08
CA GLN A 172 -13.64 5.67 -16.43
C GLN A 172 -13.87 4.34 -17.18
N ILE A 173 -13.70 3.20 -16.48
CA ILE A 173 -13.89 1.85 -17.05
C ILE A 173 -15.37 1.58 -17.37
N SER A 174 -16.28 2.03 -16.52
CA SER A 174 -17.72 1.84 -16.75
C SER A 174 -18.21 2.63 -17.98
N LYS A 175 -17.73 3.86 -18.17
CA LYS A 175 -18.08 4.69 -19.33
C LYS A 175 -17.58 4.13 -20.67
N SER A 176 -16.42 3.47 -20.70
CA SER A 176 -15.90 2.87 -21.94
C SER A 176 -16.67 1.64 -22.37
N THR A 177 -17.27 0.91 -21.43
CA THR A 177 -18.01 -0.33 -21.72
C THR A 177 -19.37 -0.07 -22.38
N THR A 178 -20.01 1.07 -22.10
CA THR A 178 -21.33 1.40 -22.67
C THR A 178 -21.25 2.02 -24.07
N ALA A 179 -20.07 2.42 -24.54
CA ALA A 179 -19.88 3.15 -25.80
C ALA A 179 -19.36 2.28 -26.97
N SER A 180 -19.19 0.97 -26.80
CA SER A 180 -18.52 0.10 -27.75
C SER A 180 -19.41 -1.07 -28.19
N SER A 181 -20.24 -0.87 -29.22
CA SER A 181 -20.74 -1.98 -30.05
C SER A 181 -19.86 -2.26 -31.27
N ASP A 182 -18.96 -1.35 -31.69
CA ASP A 182 -18.17 -1.53 -32.91
C ASP A 182 -16.81 -0.81 -32.82
N ASN A 183 -15.76 -1.49 -32.32
CA ASN A 183 -14.34 -1.40 -32.72
C ASN A 183 -13.37 -1.79 -31.59
N ASP A 184 -12.87 -3.02 -31.67
CA ASP A 184 -12.04 -3.74 -30.68
C ASP A 184 -10.56 -3.31 -30.63
N SER A 185 -10.14 -2.27 -31.37
CA SER A 185 -8.72 -1.90 -31.52
C SER A 185 -8.28 -0.70 -30.67
N SER A 186 -9.21 0.08 -30.09
CA SER A 186 -8.88 1.34 -29.41
C SER A 186 -8.54 1.19 -27.91
N LEU A 187 -8.94 0.08 -27.27
CA LEU A 187 -8.73 -0.12 -25.84
C LEU A 187 -7.26 -0.42 -25.51
N SER A 188 -6.57 -1.15 -26.40
CA SER A 188 -5.15 -1.51 -26.27
C SER A 188 -4.24 -0.27 -26.28
N ASN A 189 -4.52 0.72 -27.13
CA ASN A 189 -3.71 1.93 -27.26
C ASN A 189 -3.84 2.91 -26.07
N THR A 190 -4.97 2.91 -25.37
CA THR A 190 -5.19 3.80 -24.21
C THR A 190 -4.54 3.22 -22.95
N LEU A 191 -4.63 1.90 -22.76
CA LEU A 191 -3.92 1.18 -21.70
C LEU A 191 -2.40 1.24 -21.92
N ALA A 192 -1.93 1.12 -23.17
CA ALA A 192 -0.51 1.23 -23.52
C ALA A 192 0.05 2.65 -23.31
N LYS A 193 -0.69 3.71 -23.65
CA LYS A 193 -0.27 5.09 -23.38
C LYS A 193 -0.23 5.43 -21.90
N PHE A 194 -1.14 4.87 -21.09
CA PHE A 194 -1.16 5.04 -19.64
C PHE A 194 0.02 4.29 -18.98
N ASN A 195 0.30 3.06 -19.42
CA ASN A 195 1.48 2.30 -18.98
C ASN A 195 2.80 3.00 -19.39
N MET A 196 2.87 3.57 -20.60
CA MET A 196 4.07 4.28 -21.09
C MET A 196 4.33 5.62 -20.39
N PHE A 197 3.29 6.32 -19.93
CA PHE A 197 3.45 7.57 -19.17
C PHE A 197 3.87 7.31 -17.70
N GLU A 198 3.47 6.18 -17.11
CA GLU A 198 3.96 5.73 -15.81
C GLU A 198 5.35 5.08 -15.85
N GLU A 199 5.73 4.47 -16.99
CA GLU A 199 7.06 3.87 -17.16
C GLU A 199 8.20 4.89 -17.03
N ASN A 200 8.00 6.15 -17.46
CA ASN A 200 9.03 7.19 -17.37
C ASN A 200 9.20 7.80 -15.96
N ARG A 201 8.20 7.71 -15.06
CA ARG A 201 8.34 8.16 -13.66
C ARG A 201 8.94 7.06 -12.75
N ALA A 202 8.97 5.81 -13.21
CA ALA A 202 9.43 4.66 -12.44
C ALA A 202 10.96 4.53 -12.33
N TYR A 203 11.72 5.27 -13.15
CA TYR A 203 13.18 5.10 -13.27
C TYR A 203 14.05 6.19 -12.63
N GLY A 204 13.49 7.13 -11.86
CA GLY A 204 14.33 7.87 -10.93
C GLY A 204 13.83 9.22 -10.44
N ILE A 205 14.23 9.44 -9.18
CA ILE A 205 14.54 10.71 -8.50
C ILE A 205 13.51 11.19 -7.46
N THR A 206 12.20 11.04 -7.64
CA THR A 206 11.24 11.46 -6.59
C THR A 206 10.56 10.28 -5.87
N SER A 207 10.64 10.29 -4.55
CA SER A 207 10.24 9.18 -3.67
C SER A 207 8.73 9.16 -3.36
N GLU A 208 7.89 9.67 -4.26
CA GLU A 208 6.46 9.90 -4.02
C GLU A 208 5.63 8.62 -3.85
N PHE A 209 6.08 7.49 -4.41
CA PHE A 209 5.37 6.22 -4.26
C PHE A 209 5.58 5.62 -2.87
N ASN A 210 4.50 5.34 -2.14
CA ASN A 210 4.59 4.64 -0.87
C ASN A 210 5.08 3.19 -1.08
N SER A 211 5.58 2.55 -0.03
CA SER A 211 6.16 1.20 -0.14
C SER A 211 5.16 0.13 -0.58
N ILE A 212 3.86 0.31 -0.34
CA ILE A 212 2.81 -0.64 -0.74
C ILE A 212 2.58 -0.56 -2.25
N ASP A 213 2.57 0.63 -2.84
CA ASP A 213 2.40 0.83 -4.28
C ASP A 213 3.58 0.27 -5.05
N VAL A 214 4.80 0.53 -4.56
CA VAL A 214 6.03 -0.05 -5.08
C VAL A 214 5.97 -1.57 -5.04
N LEU A 215 5.48 -2.15 -3.94
CA LEU A 215 5.32 -3.61 -3.81
C LEU A 215 4.26 -4.16 -4.77
N ARG A 216 3.08 -3.56 -4.85
CA ARG A 216 2.00 -3.98 -5.77
C ARG A 216 2.47 -3.97 -7.22
N ARG A 217 3.17 -2.92 -7.62
CA ARG A 217 3.73 -2.78 -8.97
C ARG A 217 4.75 -3.87 -9.25
N TRP A 218 5.63 -4.13 -8.30
CA TRP A 218 6.61 -5.20 -8.43
C TRP A 218 5.97 -6.59 -8.53
N LEU A 219 4.87 -6.82 -7.82
CA LEU A 219 4.16 -8.08 -7.86
C LEU A 219 3.55 -8.31 -9.25
N TRP A 220 2.98 -7.25 -9.81
CA TRP A 220 2.46 -7.26 -11.18
C TRP A 220 3.57 -7.52 -12.21
N ILE A 221 4.71 -6.80 -12.13
CA ILE A 221 5.86 -7.01 -13.02
C ILE A 221 6.32 -8.47 -12.96
N PHE A 222 6.47 -9.01 -11.75
CA PHE A 222 6.91 -10.39 -11.57
C PHE A 222 5.94 -11.40 -12.20
N GLN A 223 4.63 -11.24 -11.98
CA GLN A 223 3.60 -12.10 -12.56
C GLN A 223 3.60 -12.00 -14.09
N TYR A 224 3.68 -10.79 -14.64
CA TYR A 224 3.74 -10.55 -16.07
C TYR A 224 4.98 -11.22 -16.70
N CYS A 225 6.14 -11.13 -16.05
CA CYS A 225 7.35 -11.81 -16.49
C CYS A 225 7.14 -13.33 -16.52
N GLN A 226 6.54 -13.91 -15.47
CA GLN A 226 6.23 -15.34 -15.43
C GLN A 226 5.31 -15.78 -16.58
N THR A 227 4.20 -15.08 -16.80
CA THR A 227 3.23 -15.41 -17.85
C THR A 227 3.81 -15.24 -19.25
N SER A 228 4.73 -14.29 -19.42
CA SER A 228 5.38 -14.00 -20.70
C SER A 228 6.65 -14.84 -20.94
N ASN A 229 6.92 -15.83 -20.08
CA ASN A 229 8.14 -16.64 -20.10
C ASN A 229 9.44 -15.79 -20.06
N ILE A 230 9.37 -14.60 -19.49
CA ILE A 230 10.52 -13.72 -19.24
C ILE A 230 11.15 -14.21 -17.94
N ARG A 231 12.31 -14.87 -18.07
CA ARG A 231 13.03 -15.49 -16.95
C ARG A 231 14.08 -14.57 -16.33
N ILE A 232 14.22 -13.36 -16.86
CA ILE A 232 15.26 -12.41 -16.49
C ILE A 232 14.59 -11.11 -16.07
N LEU A 233 14.92 -10.66 -14.87
CA LEU A 233 14.47 -9.39 -14.31
C LEU A 233 15.72 -8.66 -13.80
N ALA A 234 16.04 -7.50 -14.37
CA ALA A 234 17.23 -6.71 -14.07
C ALA A 234 16.85 -5.45 -13.27
N PHE A 235 17.65 -5.11 -12.26
CA PHE A 235 17.44 -3.90 -11.43
C PHE A 235 18.77 -3.28 -11.02
N SER A 236 18.83 -1.94 -10.98
CA SER A 236 20.03 -1.22 -10.59
C SER A 236 20.16 -1.12 -9.07
N THR A 237 21.39 -1.22 -8.55
CA THR A 237 21.66 -1.10 -7.10
C THR A 237 21.68 0.33 -6.60
N ASP A 238 21.79 1.31 -7.50
CA ASP A 238 21.68 2.73 -7.20
C ASP A 238 20.22 3.22 -7.07
N CYS A 239 19.24 2.35 -7.35
CA CYS A 239 17.83 2.69 -7.20
C CYS A 239 17.47 2.93 -5.73
N ASP A 240 16.37 3.67 -5.50
CA ASP A 240 15.87 3.91 -4.15
C ASP A 240 15.68 2.56 -3.40
N PRO A 241 16.25 2.41 -2.19
CA PRO A 241 16.24 1.17 -1.42
C PRO A 241 14.86 0.53 -1.24
N LYS A 242 13.76 1.29 -1.30
CA LYS A 242 12.41 0.75 -1.18
C LYS A 242 12.01 -0.13 -2.37
N TYR A 243 12.42 0.23 -3.59
CA TYR A 243 12.20 -0.59 -4.79
C TYR A 243 13.02 -1.86 -4.75
N LEU A 244 14.28 -1.73 -4.32
CA LEU A 244 15.17 -2.87 -4.15
C LEU A 244 14.61 -3.87 -3.13
N ARG A 245 14.12 -3.40 -1.98
CA ARG A 245 13.50 -4.24 -0.94
C ARG A 245 12.22 -4.91 -1.43
N ALA A 246 11.35 -4.17 -2.12
CA ALA A 246 10.10 -4.72 -2.66
C ALA A 246 10.36 -5.84 -3.69
N MET A 247 11.27 -5.60 -4.63
CA MET A 247 11.72 -6.60 -5.60
C MET A 247 12.25 -7.85 -4.91
N ARG A 248 13.16 -7.67 -3.95
CA ARG A 248 13.78 -8.74 -3.16
C ARG A 248 12.75 -9.57 -2.39
N LEU A 249 11.71 -8.93 -1.85
CA LEU A 249 10.63 -9.60 -1.15
C LEU A 249 9.81 -10.48 -2.10
N ILE A 250 9.45 -9.94 -3.26
CA ILE A 250 8.58 -10.62 -4.24
C ILE A 250 9.31 -11.77 -4.96
N THR A 251 10.59 -11.57 -5.25
CA THR A 251 11.45 -12.60 -5.87
C THR A 251 11.94 -13.65 -4.87
N GLY A 252 11.66 -13.47 -3.56
CA GLY A 252 12.07 -14.40 -2.51
C GLY A 252 13.57 -14.36 -2.18
N PHE A 253 14.30 -13.31 -2.59
CA PHE A 253 15.76 -13.21 -2.45
C PHE A 253 16.26 -13.19 -0.99
N PHE A 254 15.42 -12.83 -0.01
CA PHE A 254 15.75 -12.85 1.43
C PHE A 254 14.94 -13.84 2.27
N ALA A 255 13.97 -14.52 1.67
CA ALA A 255 13.16 -15.49 2.40
C ALA A 255 13.93 -16.82 2.48
N LYS A 256 14.44 -17.14 3.68
CA LYS A 256 14.57 -18.54 4.10
C LYS A 256 13.17 -19.17 4.11
N LEU A 257 12.65 -19.54 2.93
CA LEU A 257 11.53 -20.46 2.77
C LEU A 257 12.09 -21.87 2.44
N PRO A 258 11.35 -22.94 2.75
CA PRO A 258 11.91 -24.29 2.88
C PRO A 258 12.50 -24.80 1.56
N ASN A 259 13.74 -25.27 1.69
CA ASN A 259 14.62 -25.94 0.74
C ASN A 259 13.94 -26.65 -0.45
N ILE A 260 13.84 -25.95 -1.58
CA ILE A 260 14.38 -26.55 -2.81
C ILE A 260 15.62 -25.72 -3.14
N PRO A 261 16.83 -26.26 -2.94
CA PRO A 261 18.04 -25.63 -3.44
C PRO A 261 17.83 -25.28 -4.91
N ILE A 262 18.05 -24.03 -5.29
CA ILE A 262 17.85 -23.55 -6.68
C ILE A 262 18.67 -24.40 -7.68
N SER A 263 19.75 -25.04 -7.23
CA SER A 263 20.53 -26.03 -7.98
C SER A 263 19.76 -27.30 -8.40
N GLU A 264 18.59 -27.55 -7.82
CA GLU A 264 17.72 -28.71 -8.04
C GLU A 264 16.50 -28.39 -8.91
N ARG A 265 16.40 -27.17 -9.42
CA ARG A 265 15.36 -26.81 -10.41
C ARG A 265 15.82 -27.14 -11.83
N ASP A 266 14.99 -27.87 -12.57
CA ASP A 266 15.25 -28.24 -13.98
C ASP A 266 15.29 -27.03 -14.92
N ASP A 267 14.70 -25.89 -14.52
CA ASP A 267 14.65 -24.64 -15.26
C ASP A 267 15.75 -23.64 -14.84
N ALA A 268 16.73 -24.06 -14.05
CA ALA A 268 17.84 -23.20 -13.63
C ALA A 268 18.83 -22.93 -14.79
N LEU A 269 19.16 -21.66 -15.00
CA LEU A 269 20.17 -21.23 -15.97
C LEU A 269 21.57 -21.64 -15.50
N GLU A 270 22.29 -22.44 -16.29
CA GLU A 270 23.67 -22.84 -16.02
C GLU A 270 24.65 -21.92 -16.77
N LEU A 271 25.41 -21.10 -16.03
CA LEU A 271 26.47 -20.26 -16.60
C LEU A 271 27.85 -20.75 -16.16
N LYS A 272 28.71 -21.05 -17.13
CA LYS A 272 30.12 -21.39 -16.88
C LYS A 272 30.94 -20.11 -16.73
N LEU A 273 31.17 -19.69 -15.50
CA LEU A 273 32.02 -18.52 -15.22
C LEU A 273 33.52 -18.86 -15.33
N PRO A 274 34.35 -17.99 -15.93
CA PRO A 274 35.81 -18.14 -15.91
C PRO A 274 36.37 -18.12 -14.47
N LYS A 275 37.40 -18.92 -14.19
CA LYS A 275 37.98 -19.12 -12.84
C LYS A 275 38.40 -17.85 -12.09
N GLY A 276 38.64 -16.73 -12.78
CA GLY A 276 39.02 -15.46 -12.17
C GLY A 276 37.87 -14.57 -11.69
N TRP A 277 36.62 -14.89 -12.06
CA TRP A 277 35.45 -14.03 -11.80
C TRP A 277 34.70 -14.39 -10.51
N SER A 278 34.86 -15.62 -10.02
CA SER A 278 34.17 -16.11 -8.83
C SER A 278 34.56 -15.37 -7.54
N SER A 279 35.76 -14.79 -7.49
CA SER A 279 36.25 -14.03 -6.34
C SER A 279 35.67 -12.62 -6.22
N TRP A 280 35.17 -12.03 -7.32
CA TRP A 280 34.63 -10.67 -7.33
C TRP A 280 33.15 -10.63 -6.93
N PHE A 281 32.41 -11.69 -7.23
CA PHE A 281 30.95 -11.70 -7.11
C PHE A 281 30.38 -12.71 -6.11
N TYR A 282 31.23 -13.45 -5.36
CA TYR A 282 30.78 -14.49 -4.42
C TYR A 282 29.81 -15.52 -5.05
N MET A 283 30.07 -15.90 -6.31
CA MET A 283 29.18 -16.76 -7.10
C MET A 283 29.62 -18.24 -7.15
N ARG A 284 28.67 -19.19 -6.98
CA ARG A 284 28.76 -20.64 -7.23
C ARG A 284 28.51 -20.98 -8.72
N THR A 285 28.82 -22.20 -9.14
CA THR A 285 28.68 -22.68 -10.54
C THR A 285 27.23 -22.81 -11.03
N ARG A 286 26.27 -22.99 -10.12
CA ARG A 286 24.83 -23.04 -10.40
C ARG A 286 24.11 -22.03 -9.53
N GLN A 287 23.71 -20.91 -10.14
CA GLN A 287 22.95 -19.87 -9.47
C GLN A 287 22.14 -19.09 -10.49
N LEU A 288 21.08 -18.44 -10.01
CA LEU A 288 20.47 -17.33 -10.72
C LEU A 288 21.54 -16.24 -10.90
N ALA A 289 21.89 -15.98 -12.15
CA ALA A 289 22.87 -14.98 -12.49
C ALA A 289 22.21 -13.62 -12.67
N PHE A 290 22.83 -12.62 -12.06
CA PHE A 290 22.47 -11.22 -12.16
C PHE A 290 23.71 -10.50 -12.69
N CYS A 291 23.58 -9.78 -13.79
CA CYS A 291 24.62 -8.89 -14.26
C CYS A 291 23.96 -7.82 -15.10
N PHE A 292 24.06 -6.55 -14.70
CA PHE A 292 24.44 -5.46 -15.59
C PHE A 292 25.06 -4.32 -14.77
N GLN A 293 25.98 -3.66 -15.46
CA GLN A 293 26.82 -2.53 -15.11
C GLN A 293 26.17 -1.28 -15.72
N ASP A 294 26.47 -0.11 -15.13
CA ASP A 294 26.06 1.23 -15.62
C ASP A 294 26.05 1.38 -17.15
#